data_AF-A0A427U243-F1
#
_entry.id   AF-A0A427U243-F1
#
_cell.length_a   1.000
_cell.length_b   1.000
_cell.length_c   1.000
_cell.angle_alpha   90.00
_cell.angle_beta   90.00
_cell.angle_gamma   90.00
#
_symmetry.space_group_name_H-M   'P 1'
#
loop_
_entity.id
_entity.type
_entity.pdbx_description
1 polymer ?
#
loop_
_entity_poly.entity_id
_entity_poly.type
_entity_poly.pdbx_seq_one_letter_code
_entity_poly.pdbx_strand_id
1 'polypeptide(L)'
;MKLEKRLFISGEEVKLVSNMVSLKLSLGSVAIFEVETKEKPEQFASVRLDIGYENKTAPWFEGYIDKVQPAANGYHKITVKELAGILSKRWAVSLEHPTAEQVIDVLSDLTGLEFNLPDADYIKTTIPNFVCQGTGYQCLEQIAKAFSIPDCVWFQHTDQVVYFGSYQDSHFDNKPMPIPEEFTSRQSGNSVTFVPFPMLRPGRVMNDKRVNRVDLIQDEMTAYWKTGQSEVSPKKRETLQNFPELAAGFHLPKFGRVEVVRDTATAGQVADPFRPRFAVDVQVLDENLNPDINVPVYRSIPLPVHMSGHESGLLSYPLEGTLVEIAFAYGRNDRPIIRGVYGREYALPSIEPGEQLHQQREEVSNRIDAAGNTTQQTDQTQSQKAFEKLDQVERYRGDFGQHHILVDEHSIEEVIGKKLIEALGAINLIAGDDIVLGSLGNMQTATAGELVETIGKVRRSIAADNQWLQSPKTWVGSKQENVLILLSELMQVVKELADTLATHTHSGVVAGPATTKAPVQASAISGHGSDSSNLKGRLDPITQTS
;
A
#
# COMPACT_ATOMS: atom_id res chain seq x y z
N MET A 1 18.62 -61.88 -36.66
CA MET A 1 19.90 -61.15 -36.47
C MET A 1 20.19 -61.05 -34.97
N LYS A 2 21.44 -61.14 -34.54
CA LYS A 2 21.81 -61.01 -33.12
C LYS A 2 22.06 -59.53 -32.80
N LEU A 3 21.45 -59.01 -31.74
CA LEU A 3 21.71 -57.65 -31.27
C LEU A 3 23.12 -57.59 -30.69
N GLU A 4 23.92 -56.65 -31.18
CA GLU A 4 25.21 -56.31 -30.59
C GLU A 4 25.03 -55.23 -29.52
N LYS A 5 25.72 -55.40 -28.39
CA LYS A 5 25.64 -54.51 -27.23
C LYS A 5 27.05 -54.28 -26.70
N ARG A 6 27.46 -53.02 -26.63
CA ARG A 6 28.79 -52.62 -26.11
C ARG A 6 28.58 -51.64 -24.98
N LEU A 7 29.12 -51.96 -23.80
CA LEU A 7 29.01 -51.12 -22.62
C LEU A 7 30.37 -50.49 -22.33
N PHE A 8 30.39 -49.19 -22.13
CA PHE A 8 31.58 -48.43 -21.78
C PHE A 8 31.40 -47.82 -20.39
N ILE A 9 32.41 -47.96 -19.53
CA ILE A 9 32.50 -47.27 -18.23
C ILE A 9 33.75 -46.41 -18.27
N SER A 10 33.62 -45.11 -18.01
CA SER A 10 34.73 -44.14 -18.12
C SER A 10 35.47 -44.17 -19.47
N GLY A 11 34.76 -44.52 -20.55
CA GLY A 11 35.32 -44.66 -21.90
C GLY A 11 35.94 -46.01 -22.23
N GLU A 12 36.13 -46.90 -21.23
CA GLU A 12 36.67 -48.24 -21.44
C GLU A 12 35.55 -49.27 -21.66
N GLU A 13 35.72 -50.14 -22.65
CA GLU A 13 34.75 -51.20 -22.94
C GLU A 13 34.81 -52.29 -21.87
N VAL A 14 33.67 -52.56 -21.24
CA VAL A 14 33.52 -53.59 -20.21
C VAL A 14 32.63 -54.72 -20.71
N LYS A 15 32.88 -55.93 -20.19
CA LYS A 15 32.09 -57.09 -20.58
C LYS A 15 30.72 -57.06 -19.88
N LEU A 16 29.69 -56.84 -20.69
CA LEU A 16 28.29 -56.83 -20.28
C LEU A 16 27.77 -58.27 -20.08
N VAL A 17 27.29 -58.57 -18.86
CA VAL A 17 26.69 -59.87 -18.51
C VAL A 17 25.17 -59.83 -18.70
N SER A 18 24.53 -58.79 -18.16
CA SER A 18 23.09 -58.58 -18.31
C SER A 18 22.74 -57.09 -18.32
N ASN A 19 21.67 -56.74 -19.05
CA ASN A 19 21.16 -55.37 -19.16
C ASN A 19 19.66 -55.31 -18.90
N MET A 20 19.25 -54.27 -18.19
CA MET A 20 17.88 -53.81 -18.07
C MET A 20 17.90 -52.29 -18.16
N VAL A 21 17.57 -51.74 -19.33
CA VAL A 21 17.58 -50.30 -19.58
C VAL A 21 16.14 -49.85 -19.79
N SER A 22 15.75 -48.76 -19.14
CA SER A 22 14.41 -48.16 -19.26
C SER A 22 14.56 -46.69 -19.63
N LEU A 23 14.35 -46.40 -20.92
CA LEU A 23 14.28 -45.04 -21.43
C LEU A 23 12.89 -44.47 -21.16
N LYS A 24 12.80 -43.23 -20.67
CA LYS A 24 11.51 -42.60 -20.30
C LYS A 24 11.38 -41.23 -20.93
N LEU A 25 10.16 -40.89 -21.34
CA LEU A 25 9.80 -39.54 -21.76
C LEU A 25 9.47 -38.69 -20.52
N SER A 26 10.02 -37.48 -20.45
CA SER A 26 9.77 -36.51 -19.37
C SER A 26 10.14 -37.03 -17.98
N LEU A 27 11.18 -37.86 -17.91
CA LEU A 27 11.72 -38.47 -16.71
C LEU A 27 13.15 -38.92 -16.99
N GLY A 28 14.02 -38.90 -15.98
CA GLY A 28 15.36 -39.48 -16.11
C GLY A 28 15.29 -40.98 -16.32
N SER A 29 15.89 -41.44 -17.41
CA SER A 29 16.01 -42.85 -17.75
C SER A 29 16.92 -43.58 -16.76
N VAL A 30 16.70 -44.88 -16.58
CA VAL A 30 17.45 -45.70 -15.61
C VAL A 30 17.88 -46.99 -16.27
N ALA A 31 19.11 -47.39 -16.04
CA ALA A 31 19.63 -48.68 -16.42
C ALA A 31 20.18 -49.45 -15.22
N ILE A 32 20.10 -50.76 -15.31
CA ILE A 32 20.77 -51.70 -14.44
C ILE A 32 21.62 -52.60 -15.32
N PHE A 33 22.92 -52.59 -15.07
CA PHE A 33 23.86 -53.47 -15.76
C PHE A 33 24.54 -54.39 -14.75
N GLU A 34 24.76 -55.62 -15.16
CA GLU A 34 25.70 -56.53 -14.51
C GLU A 34 26.93 -56.64 -15.38
N VAL A 35 28.08 -56.31 -14.80
CA VAL A 35 29.36 -56.18 -15.52
C VAL A 35 30.44 -57.03 -14.88
N GLU A 36 31.27 -57.61 -15.74
CA GLU A 36 32.49 -58.29 -15.33
C GLU A 36 33.64 -57.28 -15.35
N THR A 37 34.06 -56.82 -14.17
CA THR A 37 35.15 -55.84 -14.00
C THR A 37 36.15 -56.36 -12.97
N LYS A 38 37.45 -56.11 -13.21
CA LYS A 38 38.53 -56.49 -12.27
C LYS A 38 38.49 -55.62 -11.00
N GLU A 39 38.12 -54.37 -11.17
CA GLU A 39 38.02 -53.37 -10.09
C GLU A 39 36.57 -52.92 -9.91
N LYS A 40 36.25 -52.44 -8.71
CA LYS A 40 34.93 -51.93 -8.37
C LYS A 40 34.68 -50.63 -9.15
N PRO A 41 33.60 -50.52 -9.95
CA PRO A 41 33.28 -49.27 -10.62
C PRO A 41 33.08 -48.11 -9.63
N GLU A 42 33.54 -46.92 -9.99
CA GLU A 42 33.39 -45.72 -9.16
C GLU A 42 31.98 -45.14 -9.28
N GLN A 43 31.46 -44.60 -8.16
CA GLN A 43 30.20 -43.87 -8.19
C GLN A 43 30.38 -42.57 -8.99
N PHE A 44 29.36 -42.18 -9.76
CA PHE A 44 29.37 -41.05 -10.69
C PHE A 44 30.23 -41.19 -11.95
N ALA A 45 30.90 -42.32 -12.16
CA ALA A 45 31.57 -42.61 -13.43
C ALA A 45 30.57 -42.61 -14.60
N SER A 46 31.00 -42.11 -15.76
CA SER A 46 30.18 -42.09 -16.99
C SER A 46 29.97 -43.49 -17.54
N VAL A 47 28.77 -43.78 -18.02
CA VAL A 47 28.41 -45.07 -18.63
C VAL A 47 27.69 -44.82 -19.95
N ARG A 48 28.11 -45.54 -21.00
CA ARG A 48 27.45 -45.54 -22.31
C ARG A 48 27.14 -46.96 -22.77
N LEU A 49 25.92 -47.19 -23.23
CA LEU A 49 25.52 -48.42 -23.91
C LEU A 49 25.26 -48.13 -25.39
N ASP A 50 26.01 -48.79 -26.26
CA ASP A 50 25.81 -48.79 -27.70
C ASP A 50 25.09 -50.08 -28.11
N ILE A 51 24.06 -49.97 -28.95
CA ILE A 51 23.34 -51.12 -29.50
C ILE A 51 23.22 -51.04 -31.02
N GLY A 52 23.15 -52.19 -31.69
CA GLY A 52 23.01 -52.22 -33.14
C GLY A 52 23.07 -53.62 -33.75
N TYR A 53 23.14 -53.67 -35.08
CA TYR A 53 23.20 -54.90 -35.86
C TYR A 53 24.35 -54.82 -36.87
N GLU A 54 24.88 -55.97 -37.28
CA GLU A 54 25.91 -56.10 -38.34
C GLU A 54 27.16 -55.24 -38.09
N ASN A 55 27.69 -55.24 -36.86
CA ASN A 55 28.83 -54.40 -36.44
C ASN A 55 28.62 -52.88 -36.53
N LYS A 56 27.36 -52.41 -36.69
CA LYS A 56 27.00 -51.00 -36.69
C LYS A 56 26.22 -50.66 -35.43
N THR A 57 26.93 -50.40 -34.34
CA THR A 57 26.35 -49.95 -33.06
C THR A 57 26.31 -48.42 -32.96
N ALA A 58 25.29 -47.88 -32.30
CA ALA A 58 25.17 -46.45 -32.00
C ALA A 58 24.81 -46.23 -30.52
N PRO A 59 25.17 -45.07 -29.93
CA PRO A 59 24.79 -44.72 -28.57
C PRO A 59 23.28 -44.76 -28.36
N TRP A 60 22.85 -45.51 -27.36
CA TRP A 60 21.42 -45.67 -27.04
C TRP A 60 21.08 -45.23 -25.62
N PHE A 61 21.99 -45.41 -24.67
CA PHE A 61 21.82 -44.92 -23.31
C PHE A 61 23.14 -44.36 -22.78
N GLU A 62 23.09 -43.16 -22.19
CA GLU A 62 24.23 -42.50 -21.56
C GLU A 62 23.84 -41.93 -20.21
N GLY A 63 24.71 -42.07 -19.23
CA GLY A 63 24.44 -41.63 -17.87
C GLY A 63 25.62 -41.79 -16.93
N TYR A 64 25.33 -41.77 -15.63
CA TYR A 64 26.32 -41.91 -14.57
C TYR A 64 25.91 -42.99 -13.56
N ILE A 65 26.90 -43.61 -12.93
CA ILE A 65 26.67 -44.63 -11.90
C ILE A 65 26.09 -43.98 -10.64
N ASP A 66 24.82 -44.24 -10.33
CA ASP A 66 24.14 -43.78 -9.11
C ASP A 66 24.44 -44.70 -7.94
N LYS A 67 24.55 -46.02 -8.19
CA LYS A 67 24.79 -47.04 -7.15
C LYS A 67 25.56 -48.24 -7.69
N VAL A 68 26.49 -48.75 -6.88
CA VAL A 68 27.25 -49.99 -7.14
C VAL A 68 26.94 -51.03 -6.08
N GLN A 69 26.68 -52.26 -6.48
CA GLN A 69 26.41 -53.39 -5.60
C GLN A 69 27.21 -54.61 -6.05
N PRO A 70 27.71 -55.44 -5.12
CA PRO A 70 28.34 -56.72 -5.49
C PRO A 70 27.30 -57.68 -6.05
N ALA A 71 27.69 -58.48 -7.05
CA ALA A 71 26.91 -59.57 -7.63
C ALA A 71 27.69 -60.91 -7.53
N ALA A 72 27.12 -62.00 -8.03
CA ALA A 72 27.74 -63.32 -7.95
C ALA A 72 29.05 -63.36 -8.77
N ASN A 73 29.98 -64.25 -8.39
CA ASN A 73 31.22 -64.54 -9.12
C ASN A 73 32.15 -63.32 -9.37
N GLY A 74 32.13 -62.32 -8.48
CA GLY A 74 32.98 -61.13 -8.60
C GLY A 74 32.48 -60.08 -9.60
N TYR A 75 31.26 -60.25 -10.14
CA TYR A 75 30.61 -59.26 -10.98
C TYR A 75 30.05 -58.11 -10.14
N HIS A 76 29.82 -56.97 -10.78
CA HIS A 76 29.22 -55.80 -10.16
C HIS A 76 27.89 -55.48 -10.81
N LYS A 77 26.87 -55.26 -9.99
CA LYS A 77 25.59 -54.70 -10.41
C LYS A 77 25.62 -53.20 -10.23
N ILE A 78 25.54 -52.47 -11.33
CA ILE A 78 25.51 -51.00 -11.33
C ILE A 78 24.12 -50.50 -11.68
N THR A 79 23.64 -49.52 -10.93
CA THR A 79 22.44 -48.73 -11.28
C THR A 79 22.93 -47.41 -11.86
N VAL A 80 22.53 -47.13 -13.08
CA VAL A 80 22.95 -45.96 -13.83
C VAL A 80 21.73 -45.09 -14.08
N LYS A 81 21.87 -43.79 -13.85
CA LYS A 81 20.87 -42.79 -14.20
C LYS A 81 21.36 -41.98 -15.39
N GLU A 82 20.47 -41.69 -16.31
CA GLU A 82 20.69 -40.68 -17.35
C GLU A 82 21.03 -39.32 -16.72
N LEU A 83 21.71 -38.42 -17.44
CA LEU A 83 22.14 -37.13 -16.87
C LEU A 83 20.94 -36.31 -16.39
N ALA A 84 19.85 -36.30 -17.18
CA ALA A 84 18.57 -35.73 -16.78
C ALA A 84 18.02 -36.28 -15.44
N GLY A 85 18.53 -37.42 -14.97
CA GLY A 85 18.29 -37.98 -13.64
C GLY A 85 18.61 -37.03 -12.47
N ILE A 86 19.52 -36.08 -12.65
CA ILE A 86 19.88 -35.06 -11.64
C ILE A 86 18.70 -34.14 -11.29
N LEU A 87 17.73 -33.99 -12.20
CA LEU A 87 16.49 -33.24 -11.99
C LEU A 87 15.56 -33.89 -10.96
N SER A 88 15.86 -35.11 -10.49
CA SER A 88 15.19 -35.71 -9.32
C SER A 88 15.54 -35.05 -7.99
N LYS A 89 16.60 -34.24 -7.95
CA LYS A 89 17.01 -33.44 -6.78
C LYS A 89 16.27 -32.12 -6.73
N ARG A 90 16.31 -31.47 -5.57
CA ARG A 90 15.65 -30.20 -5.29
C ARG A 90 16.46 -29.04 -5.87
N TRP A 91 15.80 -28.16 -6.61
CA TRP A 91 16.41 -26.98 -7.24
C TRP A 91 15.49 -25.78 -7.03
N ALA A 92 16.00 -24.73 -6.38
CA ALA A 92 15.24 -23.54 -6.05
C ALA A 92 15.54 -22.41 -7.04
N VAL A 93 14.50 -21.72 -7.50
CA VAL A 93 14.60 -20.61 -8.46
C VAL A 93 13.65 -19.50 -8.01
N SER A 94 14.05 -18.23 -8.13
CA SER A 94 13.16 -17.08 -8.00
C SER A 94 13.63 -15.97 -8.92
N LEU A 95 12.77 -15.59 -9.87
CA LEU A 95 13.08 -14.58 -10.88
C LEU A 95 11.88 -13.65 -11.05
N GLU A 96 12.18 -12.37 -11.24
CA GLU A 96 11.23 -11.32 -11.60
C GLU A 96 11.34 -11.04 -13.09
N HIS A 97 10.20 -10.94 -13.77
CA HIS A 97 10.10 -10.77 -15.21
C HIS A 97 10.88 -11.80 -16.07
N PRO A 98 10.86 -13.11 -15.75
CA PRO A 98 11.61 -14.08 -16.54
C PRO A 98 10.88 -14.51 -17.82
N THR A 99 11.65 -14.93 -18.82
CA THR A 99 11.21 -15.81 -19.92
C THR A 99 11.43 -17.29 -19.52
N ALA A 100 10.86 -18.25 -20.25
CA ALA A 100 11.08 -19.67 -19.95
C ALA A 100 12.55 -20.05 -20.15
N GLU A 101 13.18 -19.48 -21.18
CA GLU A 101 14.61 -19.58 -21.46
C GLU A 101 15.44 -19.17 -20.24
N GLN A 102 15.18 -18.01 -19.65
CA GLN A 102 15.92 -17.54 -18.47
C GLN A 102 15.74 -18.44 -17.24
N VAL A 103 14.56 -19.03 -17.05
CA VAL A 103 14.35 -20.01 -15.97
C VAL A 103 15.15 -21.29 -16.25
N ILE A 104 15.18 -21.75 -17.50
CA ILE A 104 15.95 -22.93 -17.92
C ILE A 104 17.45 -22.67 -17.81
N ASP A 105 17.94 -21.48 -18.14
CA ASP A 105 19.35 -21.10 -17.99
C ASP A 105 19.78 -21.20 -16.51
N VAL A 106 18.96 -20.69 -15.59
CA VAL A 106 19.24 -20.85 -14.15
C VAL A 106 19.23 -22.32 -13.73
N LEU A 107 18.30 -23.13 -14.27
CA LEU A 107 18.27 -24.57 -13.98
C LEU A 107 19.47 -25.31 -14.60
N SER A 108 19.93 -24.89 -15.78
CA SER A 108 21.14 -25.35 -16.46
C SER A 108 22.36 -25.06 -15.59
N ASP A 109 22.53 -23.82 -15.11
CA ASP A 109 23.64 -23.42 -14.22
C ASP A 109 23.64 -24.21 -12.91
N LEU A 110 22.47 -24.47 -12.33
CA LEU A 110 22.34 -25.24 -11.08
C LEU A 110 22.64 -26.73 -11.26
N THR A 111 22.35 -27.31 -12.43
CA THR A 111 22.43 -28.77 -12.66
C THR A 111 23.61 -29.21 -13.52
N GLY A 112 24.20 -28.30 -14.29
CA GLY A 112 25.18 -28.59 -15.33
C GLY A 112 24.61 -29.26 -16.57
N LEU A 113 23.27 -29.32 -16.72
CA LEU A 113 22.62 -29.87 -17.92
C LEU A 113 22.53 -28.82 -19.03
N GLU A 114 22.91 -29.19 -20.24
CA GLU A 114 22.64 -28.37 -21.42
C GLU A 114 21.21 -28.61 -21.93
N PHE A 115 20.49 -27.53 -22.22
CA PHE A 115 19.12 -27.60 -22.73
C PHE A 115 19.05 -27.11 -24.18
N ASN A 116 18.32 -27.86 -25.01
CA ASN A 116 17.91 -27.43 -26.34
C ASN A 116 16.46 -26.97 -26.28
N LEU A 117 16.22 -25.69 -26.60
CA LEU A 117 14.90 -25.08 -26.59
C LEU A 117 14.44 -24.80 -28.02
N PRO A 118 13.16 -25.05 -28.34
CA PRO A 118 12.63 -24.71 -29.65
C PRO A 118 12.52 -23.19 -29.84
N ASP A 119 12.62 -22.75 -31.09
CA ASP A 119 12.38 -21.35 -31.47
C ASP A 119 10.86 -21.05 -31.48
N ALA A 120 10.27 -20.92 -30.30
CA ALA A 120 8.83 -20.71 -30.12
C ALA A 120 8.55 -19.51 -29.19
N ASP A 121 7.44 -18.80 -29.44
CA ASP A 121 7.07 -17.60 -28.69
C ASP A 121 6.91 -17.84 -27.19
N TYR A 122 6.42 -19.02 -26.78
CA TYR A 122 6.24 -19.37 -25.36
C TYR A 122 7.57 -19.48 -24.61
N ILE A 123 8.69 -19.74 -25.31
CA ILE A 123 10.03 -19.77 -24.69
C ILE A 123 10.50 -18.36 -24.33
N LYS A 124 10.14 -17.37 -25.17
CA LYS A 124 10.60 -15.98 -25.12
C LYS A 124 9.62 -15.03 -24.43
N THR A 125 8.38 -15.45 -24.21
CA THR A 125 7.35 -14.64 -23.57
C THR A 125 7.73 -14.36 -22.12
N THR A 126 7.73 -13.10 -21.73
CA THR A 126 8.00 -12.69 -20.34
C THR A 126 6.76 -12.85 -19.47
N ILE A 127 6.91 -13.45 -18.30
CA ILE A 127 5.86 -13.49 -17.26
C ILE A 127 6.25 -12.61 -16.08
N PRO A 128 5.30 -12.14 -15.26
CA PRO A 128 5.62 -11.20 -14.19
C PRO A 128 6.59 -11.74 -13.13
N ASN A 129 6.43 -13.00 -12.72
CA ASN A 129 7.20 -13.62 -11.64
C ASN A 129 7.25 -15.15 -11.80
N PHE A 130 8.34 -15.78 -11.36
CA PHE A 130 8.43 -17.24 -11.26
C PHE A 130 9.22 -17.65 -10.03
N VAL A 131 8.67 -18.54 -9.20
CA VAL A 131 9.40 -19.15 -8.07
C VAL A 131 9.28 -20.67 -8.08
N CYS A 132 10.32 -21.41 -7.73
CA CYS A 132 10.28 -22.87 -7.60
C CYS A 132 11.10 -23.28 -6.38
N GLN A 133 10.61 -24.28 -5.65
CA GLN A 133 11.30 -24.87 -4.49
C GLN A 133 11.24 -26.42 -4.52
N GLY A 134 10.83 -27.00 -5.65
CA GLY A 134 10.61 -28.43 -5.85
C GLY A 134 11.82 -29.15 -6.47
N THR A 135 11.58 -30.33 -7.04
CA THR A 135 12.58 -31.02 -7.86
C THR A 135 12.72 -30.38 -9.23
N GLY A 136 13.80 -30.66 -9.95
CA GLY A 136 14.00 -30.18 -11.32
C GLY A 136 12.87 -30.59 -12.27
N TYR A 137 12.36 -31.82 -12.16
CA TYR A 137 11.19 -32.24 -12.94
C TYR A 137 9.95 -31.38 -12.64
N GLN A 138 9.73 -31.05 -11.37
CA GLN A 138 8.62 -30.20 -10.96
C GLN A 138 8.81 -28.76 -11.43
N CYS A 139 10.05 -28.27 -11.43
CA CYS A 139 10.40 -26.98 -12.01
C CYS A 139 10.03 -26.96 -13.50
N LEU A 140 10.43 -27.96 -14.29
CA LEU A 140 10.09 -28.09 -15.71
C LEU A 140 8.57 -28.13 -15.95
N GLU A 141 7.82 -28.90 -15.16
CA GLU A 141 6.35 -28.90 -15.24
C GLU A 141 5.72 -27.56 -14.87
N GLN A 142 6.27 -26.87 -13.87
CA GLN A 142 5.82 -25.54 -13.47
C GLN A 142 6.13 -24.50 -14.55
N ILE A 143 7.28 -24.57 -15.21
CA ILE A 143 7.61 -23.75 -16.38
C ILE A 143 6.56 -23.99 -17.46
N ALA A 144 6.27 -25.25 -17.79
CA ALA A 144 5.24 -25.58 -18.77
C ALA A 144 3.87 -24.95 -18.45
N LYS A 145 3.44 -24.98 -17.18
CA LYS A 145 2.20 -24.34 -16.73
C LYS A 145 2.28 -22.82 -16.70
N ALA A 146 3.42 -22.24 -16.33
CA ALA A 146 3.63 -20.80 -16.20
C ALA A 146 3.57 -20.11 -17.58
N PHE A 147 4.27 -20.69 -18.56
CA PHE A 147 4.37 -20.19 -19.94
C PHE A 147 3.32 -20.81 -20.89
N SER A 148 2.38 -21.60 -20.37
CA SER A 148 1.29 -22.24 -21.12
C SER A 148 1.77 -23.09 -22.32
N ILE A 149 2.85 -23.84 -22.11
CA ILE A 149 3.46 -24.70 -23.13
C ILE A 149 2.55 -25.91 -23.40
N PRO A 150 1.99 -26.05 -24.61
CA PRO A 150 1.10 -27.16 -24.92
C PRO A 150 1.86 -28.48 -25.01
N ASP A 151 1.32 -29.55 -24.42
CA ASP A 151 1.88 -30.92 -24.50
C ASP A 151 3.40 -30.95 -24.23
N CYS A 152 3.82 -30.27 -23.15
CA CYS A 152 5.23 -30.11 -22.84
C CYS A 152 5.92 -31.44 -22.53
N VAL A 153 7.09 -31.65 -23.12
CA VAL A 153 7.93 -32.83 -22.92
C VAL A 153 9.39 -32.43 -22.71
N TRP A 154 10.13 -33.30 -22.05
CA TRP A 154 11.59 -33.24 -22.04
C TRP A 154 12.22 -34.61 -22.18
N PHE A 155 13.38 -34.69 -22.82
CA PHE A 155 14.14 -35.92 -22.98
C PHE A 155 15.59 -35.61 -23.35
N GLN A 156 16.51 -36.46 -22.92
CA GLN A 156 17.91 -36.36 -23.32
C GLN A 156 18.09 -37.01 -24.70
N HIS A 157 18.78 -36.31 -25.59
CA HIS A 157 19.12 -36.82 -26.90
C HIS A 157 20.49 -37.53 -26.87
N THR A 158 20.91 -38.16 -27.97
CA THR A 158 22.17 -38.93 -28.05
C THR A 158 23.43 -38.07 -27.90
N ASP A 159 23.30 -36.76 -28.04
CA ASP A 159 24.34 -35.75 -27.86
C ASP A 159 24.43 -35.24 -26.41
N GLN A 160 23.70 -35.85 -25.48
CA GLN A 160 23.62 -35.50 -24.06
C GLN A 160 22.86 -34.21 -23.75
N VAL A 161 22.32 -33.52 -24.77
CA VAL A 161 21.53 -32.30 -24.60
C VAL A 161 20.08 -32.67 -24.28
N VAL A 162 19.48 -31.96 -23.32
CA VAL A 162 18.09 -32.18 -22.91
C VAL A 162 17.16 -31.26 -23.71
N TYR A 163 16.28 -31.83 -24.52
CA TYR A 163 15.20 -31.04 -25.10
C TYR A 163 14.18 -30.64 -24.04
N PHE A 164 13.70 -29.41 -24.04
CA PHE A 164 12.54 -28.97 -23.26
C PHE A 164 11.63 -28.07 -24.11
N GLY A 165 10.36 -28.43 -24.22
CA GLY A 165 9.37 -27.65 -24.97
C GLY A 165 8.12 -28.44 -25.30
N SER A 166 7.27 -27.87 -26.15
CA SER A 166 6.11 -28.56 -26.68
C SER A 166 6.52 -29.82 -27.45
N TYR A 167 5.68 -30.86 -27.41
CA TYR A 167 5.91 -32.05 -28.22
C TYR A 167 5.94 -31.73 -29.71
N GLN A 168 5.07 -30.83 -30.17
CA GLN A 168 4.94 -30.46 -31.59
C GLN A 168 6.21 -29.82 -32.14
N ASP A 169 6.98 -29.15 -31.28
CA ASP A 169 8.26 -28.53 -31.67
C ASP A 169 9.46 -29.48 -31.48
N SER A 170 9.21 -30.70 -30.98
CA SER A 170 10.26 -31.68 -30.72
C SER A 170 10.69 -32.42 -31.98
N HIS A 171 11.89 -33.02 -31.94
CA HIS A 171 12.39 -33.86 -33.03
C HIS A 171 11.45 -35.03 -33.41
N PHE A 172 10.57 -35.46 -32.51
CA PHE A 172 9.69 -36.61 -32.71
C PHE A 172 8.36 -36.28 -33.39
N ASP A 173 7.99 -35.01 -33.46
CA ASP A 173 6.73 -34.61 -34.10
C ASP A 173 6.73 -35.01 -35.59
N ASN A 174 5.57 -35.47 -36.08
CA ASN A 174 5.36 -35.91 -37.46
C ASN A 174 6.37 -36.95 -38.00
N LYS A 175 7.06 -37.69 -37.13
CA LYS A 175 7.97 -38.77 -37.54
C LYS A 175 7.58 -40.12 -36.91
N PRO A 176 6.45 -40.72 -37.37
CA PRO A 176 6.04 -42.03 -36.89
C PRO A 176 7.07 -43.10 -37.27
N MET A 177 7.14 -44.14 -36.45
CA MET A 177 7.98 -45.32 -36.67
C MET A 177 7.11 -46.57 -36.54
N PRO A 178 6.40 -46.98 -37.62
CA PRO A 178 5.61 -48.19 -37.57
C PRO A 178 6.53 -49.40 -37.44
N ILE A 179 6.15 -50.36 -36.58
CA ILE A 179 6.85 -51.63 -36.44
C ILE A 179 5.95 -52.72 -37.04
N PRO A 180 6.43 -53.48 -38.06
CA PRO A 180 5.68 -54.57 -38.65
C PRO A 180 5.30 -55.63 -37.60
N GLU A 181 4.09 -56.19 -37.71
CA GLU A 181 3.58 -57.22 -36.80
C GLU A 181 4.49 -58.46 -36.75
N GLU A 182 5.17 -58.78 -37.86
CA GLU A 182 6.11 -59.90 -37.96
C GLU A 182 7.27 -59.84 -36.95
N PHE A 183 7.59 -58.65 -36.45
CA PHE A 183 8.64 -58.41 -35.46
C PHE A 183 8.14 -58.37 -34.02
N THR A 184 6.82 -58.46 -33.82
CA THR A 184 6.17 -58.41 -32.52
C THR A 184 6.07 -59.80 -31.91
N SER A 185 6.53 -59.95 -30.66
CA SER A 185 6.50 -61.24 -29.95
C SER A 185 5.36 -61.31 -28.92
N ARG A 186 5.06 -60.20 -28.24
CA ARG A 186 4.01 -60.12 -27.21
C ARG A 186 3.34 -58.76 -27.24
N GLN A 187 2.02 -58.73 -27.10
CA GLN A 187 1.27 -57.47 -27.00
C GLN A 187 0.34 -57.51 -25.77
N SER A 188 0.28 -56.39 -25.07
CA SER A 188 -0.69 -56.11 -24.02
C SER A 188 -1.46 -54.82 -24.38
N GLY A 189 -2.44 -54.43 -23.58
CA GLY A 189 -3.26 -53.24 -23.87
C GLY A 189 -2.45 -51.93 -23.98
N ASN A 190 -1.37 -51.80 -23.23
CA ASN A 190 -0.56 -50.57 -23.15
C ASN A 190 0.94 -50.79 -23.45
N SER A 191 1.30 -51.97 -23.96
CA SER A 191 2.68 -52.29 -24.29
C SER A 191 2.79 -53.30 -25.42
N VAL A 192 3.92 -53.29 -26.11
CA VAL A 192 4.26 -54.32 -27.09
C VAL A 192 5.74 -54.63 -27.01
N THR A 193 6.06 -55.92 -27.03
CA THR A 193 7.41 -56.47 -27.05
C THR A 193 7.73 -56.94 -28.46
N PHE A 194 8.91 -56.58 -28.94
CA PHE A 194 9.36 -56.83 -30.31
C PHE A 194 10.89 -56.93 -30.34
N VAL A 195 11.45 -57.32 -31.49
CA VAL A 195 12.91 -57.37 -31.67
C VAL A 195 13.49 -55.95 -31.53
N PRO A 196 14.64 -55.76 -30.88
CA PRO A 196 15.18 -54.42 -30.61
C PRO A 196 15.33 -53.52 -31.85
N PHE A 197 14.80 -52.30 -31.80
CA PHE A 197 15.03 -51.27 -32.82
C PHE A 197 15.85 -50.13 -32.21
N PRO A 198 17.16 -50.02 -32.52
CA PRO A 198 18.05 -48.99 -31.95
C PRO A 198 17.57 -47.55 -32.11
N MET A 199 16.77 -47.28 -33.15
CA MET A 199 16.25 -45.93 -33.45
C MET A 199 15.01 -45.56 -32.63
N LEU A 200 14.37 -46.53 -31.95
CA LEU A 200 13.17 -46.25 -31.18
C LEU A 200 13.54 -45.54 -29.87
N ARG A 201 12.90 -44.39 -29.64
CA ARG A 201 13.04 -43.57 -28.45
C ARG A 201 11.66 -43.23 -27.87
N PRO A 202 11.53 -43.06 -26.54
CA PRO A 202 10.34 -42.45 -25.95
C PRO A 202 10.05 -41.10 -26.60
N GLY A 203 8.79 -40.85 -26.96
CA GLY A 203 8.34 -39.69 -27.73
C GLY A 203 7.93 -40.03 -29.17
N ARG A 204 8.51 -41.07 -29.79
CA ARG A 204 8.06 -41.53 -31.13
C ARG A 204 6.62 -42.04 -31.10
N VAL A 205 5.87 -41.77 -32.16
CA VAL A 205 4.58 -42.42 -32.42
C VAL A 205 4.83 -43.74 -33.13
N MET A 206 4.39 -44.83 -32.53
CA MET A 206 4.52 -46.19 -33.05
C MET A 206 3.13 -46.81 -33.15
N ASN A 207 2.71 -47.19 -34.35
CA ASN A 207 1.38 -47.75 -34.63
C ASN A 207 0.24 -46.92 -33.99
N ASP A 208 0.25 -45.60 -34.23
CA ASP A 208 -0.69 -44.60 -33.69
C ASP A 208 -0.70 -44.43 -32.16
N LYS A 209 0.31 -44.96 -31.47
CA LYS A 209 0.50 -44.80 -30.02
C LYS A 209 1.80 -44.06 -29.72
N ARG A 210 1.73 -42.95 -28.97
CA ARG A 210 2.93 -42.24 -28.51
C ARG A 210 3.60 -43.04 -27.39
N VAL A 211 4.84 -43.46 -27.65
CA VAL A 211 5.63 -44.24 -26.70
C VAL A 211 6.11 -43.32 -25.56
N ASN A 212 5.87 -43.70 -24.31
CA ASN A 212 6.33 -42.96 -23.12
C ASN A 212 7.51 -43.63 -22.42
N ARG A 213 7.75 -44.91 -22.69
CA ARG A 213 8.84 -45.69 -22.12
C ARG A 213 9.25 -46.79 -23.08
N VAL A 214 10.55 -47.03 -23.21
CA VAL A 214 11.12 -48.15 -23.96
C VAL A 214 12.06 -48.90 -23.04
N ASP A 215 11.76 -50.17 -22.79
CA ASP A 215 12.62 -51.04 -21.99
C ASP A 215 13.39 -51.98 -22.92
N LEU A 216 14.70 -52.10 -22.72
CA LEU A 216 15.56 -53.13 -23.33
C LEU A 216 16.06 -54.05 -22.23
N ILE A 217 15.47 -55.24 -22.16
CA ILE A 217 15.81 -56.27 -21.17
C ILE A 217 16.46 -57.41 -21.93
N GLN A 218 17.74 -57.65 -21.65
CA GLN A 218 18.56 -58.58 -22.41
C GLN A 218 18.51 -58.26 -23.92
N ASP A 219 17.81 -59.08 -24.71
CA ASP A 219 17.69 -58.97 -26.17
C ASP A 219 16.25 -58.69 -26.64
N GLU A 220 15.35 -58.34 -25.71
CA GLU A 220 13.97 -57.97 -26.02
C GLU A 220 13.72 -56.48 -25.73
N MET A 221 13.02 -55.82 -26.65
CA MET A 221 12.60 -54.43 -26.48
C MET A 221 11.09 -54.36 -26.27
N THR A 222 10.65 -53.61 -25.27
CA THR A 222 9.23 -53.38 -24.98
C THR A 222 8.92 -51.89 -24.95
N ALA A 223 8.03 -51.44 -25.83
CA ALA A 223 7.51 -50.08 -25.81
C ALA A 223 6.22 -50.04 -24.99
N TYR A 224 6.04 -48.95 -24.24
CA TYR A 224 4.85 -48.67 -23.45
C TYR A 224 4.25 -47.33 -23.85
N TRP A 225 2.93 -47.20 -23.73
CA TRP A 225 2.19 -45.96 -23.93
C TRP A 225 1.06 -45.83 -22.90
N LYS A 226 0.46 -44.64 -22.81
CA LYS A 226 -0.74 -44.43 -21.98
C LYS A 226 -1.99 -44.67 -22.82
N THR A 227 -2.92 -45.49 -22.34
CA THR A 227 -4.26 -45.72 -22.92
C THR A 227 -5.30 -44.96 -22.08
N GLY A 228 -5.66 -43.73 -22.48
CA GLY A 228 -6.70 -42.93 -21.81
C GLY A 228 -6.35 -42.45 -20.39
N GLN A 229 -6.93 -41.32 -19.98
CA GLN A 229 -6.72 -40.74 -18.66
C GLN A 229 -7.34 -41.61 -17.56
N SER A 230 -6.59 -41.77 -16.48
CA SER A 230 -6.96 -42.37 -15.19
C SER A 230 -6.85 -43.88 -15.12
N GLU A 231 -5.72 -44.35 -14.58
CA GLU A 231 -5.73 -45.06 -13.31
C GLU A 231 -4.30 -45.13 -12.78
N VAL A 232 -4.14 -44.86 -11.49
CA VAL A 232 -2.82 -44.92 -10.85
C VAL A 232 -2.90 -45.75 -9.57
N SER A 233 -1.84 -46.54 -9.32
CA SER A 233 -1.16 -46.70 -8.02
C SER A 233 0.32 -47.08 -8.21
N PRO A 234 1.06 -46.31 -9.02
CA PRO A 234 2.27 -45.53 -8.67
C PRO A 234 1.95 -44.17 -8.01
N LYS A 235 0.81 -44.14 -7.30
CA LYS A 235 0.01 -42.93 -7.01
C LYS A 235 0.79 -41.87 -6.29
N LYS A 236 1.51 -42.21 -5.23
CA LYS A 236 2.18 -41.17 -4.42
C LYS A 236 3.37 -40.51 -5.15
N ARG A 237 4.09 -41.25 -5.99
CA ARG A 237 5.24 -40.73 -6.74
C ARG A 237 4.79 -40.02 -8.02
N GLU A 238 3.76 -40.55 -8.70
CA GLU A 238 3.09 -39.87 -9.81
C GLU A 238 2.28 -38.65 -9.33
N THR A 239 1.72 -38.65 -8.12
CA THR A 239 1.01 -37.50 -7.52
C THR A 239 1.99 -36.38 -7.22
N LEU A 240 3.13 -36.65 -6.56
CA LEU A 240 4.16 -35.62 -6.35
C LEU A 240 4.80 -35.16 -7.66
N GLN A 241 4.71 -35.97 -8.72
CA GLN A 241 5.18 -35.63 -10.05
C GLN A 241 4.16 -34.72 -10.75
N ASN A 242 2.95 -35.21 -11.02
CA ASN A 242 1.87 -34.50 -11.72
C ASN A 242 1.29 -33.28 -10.96
N PHE A 243 1.42 -33.26 -9.64
CA PHE A 243 0.99 -32.16 -8.76
C PHE A 243 2.21 -31.55 -8.07
N PRO A 244 3.05 -30.81 -8.82
CA PRO A 244 4.25 -30.19 -8.29
C PRO A 244 3.95 -29.22 -7.14
N GLU A 245 2.75 -28.62 -7.08
CA GLU A 245 2.27 -27.80 -5.98
C GLU A 245 2.06 -28.58 -4.67
N LEU A 246 1.74 -29.88 -4.75
CA LEU A 246 1.65 -30.77 -3.59
C LEU A 246 3.03 -31.08 -3.03
N ALA A 247 4.01 -31.31 -3.91
CA ALA A 247 5.39 -31.58 -3.49
C ALA A 247 6.14 -30.35 -2.98
N ALA A 248 5.92 -29.19 -3.60
CA ALA A 248 6.50 -27.92 -3.17
C ALA A 248 5.76 -27.29 -1.96
N GLY A 249 4.65 -27.89 -1.54
CA GLY A 249 3.84 -27.40 -0.42
C GLY A 249 3.04 -26.13 -0.73
N PHE A 250 2.88 -25.74 -2.00
CA PHE A 250 2.19 -24.50 -2.40
C PHE A 250 0.67 -24.55 -2.22
N HIS A 251 0.13 -25.76 -2.07
CA HIS A 251 -1.24 -25.98 -1.61
C HIS A 251 -1.44 -25.57 -0.13
N LEU A 252 -0.36 -25.41 0.63
CA LEU A 252 -0.38 -24.88 1.99
C LEU A 252 0.14 -23.44 1.99
N PRO A 253 -0.50 -22.54 2.76
CA PRO A 253 0.10 -21.24 3.01
C PRO A 253 1.44 -21.43 3.73
N LYS A 254 2.40 -20.54 3.44
CA LYS A 254 3.72 -20.51 4.08
C LYS A 254 3.90 -19.20 4.82
N PHE A 255 4.62 -19.22 5.92
CA PHE A 255 5.06 -17.99 6.55
C PHE A 255 6.29 -17.42 5.84
N GLY A 256 6.36 -16.10 5.81
CA GLY A 256 7.47 -15.33 5.29
C GLY A 256 7.73 -14.13 6.18
N ARG A 257 8.94 -13.56 6.07
CA ARG A 257 9.32 -12.32 6.72
C ARG A 257 9.53 -11.25 5.66
N VAL A 258 8.94 -10.07 5.86
CA VAL A 258 9.16 -8.91 5.00
C VAL A 258 10.62 -8.50 5.05
N GLU A 259 11.29 -8.46 3.90
CA GLU A 259 12.68 -7.98 3.80
C GLU A 259 12.72 -6.50 3.42
N VAL A 260 11.89 -6.08 2.47
CA VAL A 260 11.83 -4.66 2.03
C VAL A 260 10.51 -4.33 1.35
N VAL A 261 10.11 -3.06 1.41
CA VAL A 261 9.03 -2.49 0.58
C VAL A 261 9.59 -2.16 -0.80
N ARG A 262 9.00 -2.74 -1.85
CA ARG A 262 9.62 -2.72 -3.19
C ARG A 262 9.36 -1.43 -3.98
N ASP A 263 8.12 -0.94 -3.94
CA ASP A 263 7.65 0.12 -4.82
C ASP A 263 6.66 1.02 -4.06
N THR A 264 6.38 2.18 -4.63
CA THR A 264 5.38 3.12 -4.11
C THR A 264 4.35 3.44 -5.19
N ALA A 265 3.11 3.65 -4.77
CA ALA A 265 2.02 4.04 -5.67
C ALA A 265 1.86 5.56 -5.71
N THR A 266 1.65 6.11 -6.90
CA THR A 266 1.24 7.52 -7.12
C THR A 266 -0.14 7.55 -7.79
N ALA A 267 -0.94 8.60 -7.56
CA ALA A 267 -2.28 8.75 -8.15
C ALA A 267 -2.28 8.54 -9.69
N GLY A 268 -3.33 7.92 -10.22
CA GLY A 268 -3.46 7.56 -11.63
C GLY A 268 -2.60 6.37 -12.11
N GLN A 269 -1.71 5.80 -11.28
CA GLN A 269 -0.95 4.62 -11.66
C GLN A 269 -1.78 3.34 -11.47
N VAL A 270 -1.75 2.48 -12.48
CA VAL A 270 -2.39 1.16 -12.42
C VAL A 270 -1.45 0.17 -11.74
N ALA A 271 -2.00 -0.59 -10.79
CA ALA A 271 -1.37 -1.79 -10.27
C ALA A 271 -1.69 -2.96 -11.20
N ASP A 272 -0.67 -3.57 -11.79
CA ASP A 272 -0.80 -4.72 -12.68
C ASP A 272 0.16 -5.84 -12.25
N PRO A 273 0.04 -7.05 -12.79
CA PRO A 273 0.91 -8.17 -12.39
C PRO A 273 2.41 -7.90 -12.57
N PHE A 274 2.83 -7.15 -13.59
CA PHE A 274 4.23 -6.79 -13.82
C PHE A 274 4.70 -5.71 -12.84
N ARG A 275 3.80 -4.82 -12.42
CA ARG A 275 4.13 -3.80 -11.44
C ARG A 275 3.00 -3.63 -10.43
N PRO A 276 2.96 -4.46 -9.37
CA PRO A 276 1.87 -4.45 -8.40
C PRO A 276 1.79 -3.17 -7.57
N ARG A 277 2.87 -2.36 -7.51
CA ARG A 277 3.03 -1.10 -6.76
C ARG A 277 2.95 -1.25 -5.24
N PHE A 278 1.92 -1.91 -4.74
CA PHE A 278 1.70 -2.23 -3.34
C PHE A 278 2.18 -3.65 -3.06
N ALA A 279 3.49 -3.82 -2.96
CA ALA A 279 4.14 -5.13 -2.85
C ALA A 279 5.41 -5.09 -1.98
N VAL A 280 5.78 -6.27 -1.47
CA VAL A 280 6.95 -6.47 -0.61
C VAL A 280 7.79 -7.63 -1.10
N ASP A 281 9.08 -7.57 -0.77
CA ASP A 281 9.96 -8.72 -0.85
C ASP A 281 9.85 -9.57 0.41
N VAL A 282 9.85 -10.88 0.25
CA VAL A 282 9.60 -11.80 1.36
C VAL A 282 10.59 -12.96 1.37
N GLN A 283 11.29 -13.12 2.49
CA GLN A 283 12.07 -14.32 2.76
C GLN A 283 11.14 -15.39 3.34
N VAL A 284 11.03 -16.53 2.66
CA VAL A 284 10.23 -17.67 3.15
C VAL A 284 10.87 -18.24 4.41
N LEU A 285 10.04 -18.62 5.39
CA LEU A 285 10.44 -19.23 6.65
C LEU A 285 10.20 -20.75 6.64
N ASP A 286 10.98 -21.48 7.44
CA ASP A 286 10.78 -22.89 7.73
C ASP A 286 9.64 -23.12 8.75
N GLU A 287 9.34 -24.38 9.08
CA GLU A 287 8.29 -24.76 10.04
C GLU A 287 8.58 -24.26 11.48
N ASN A 288 9.83 -23.89 11.78
CA ASN A 288 10.25 -23.32 13.04
C ASN A 288 10.36 -21.78 12.99
N LEU A 289 9.88 -21.16 11.90
CA LEU A 289 9.91 -19.72 11.63
C LEU A 289 11.30 -19.11 11.48
N ASN A 290 12.32 -19.93 11.18
CA ASN A 290 13.63 -19.42 10.80
C ASN A 290 13.67 -19.16 9.28
N PRO A 291 14.45 -18.17 8.80
CA PRO A 291 14.67 -17.97 7.37
C PRO A 291 15.19 -19.25 6.68
N ASP A 292 14.47 -19.75 5.67
CA ASP A 292 14.94 -20.87 4.86
C ASP A 292 15.95 -20.36 3.83
N ILE A 293 17.23 -20.39 4.19
CA ILE A 293 18.34 -19.90 3.36
C ILE A 293 18.50 -20.63 2.02
N ASN A 294 17.84 -21.77 1.83
CA ASN A 294 17.84 -22.49 0.56
C ASN A 294 16.80 -21.93 -0.42
N VAL A 295 15.97 -20.97 0.03
CA VAL A 295 14.97 -20.28 -0.78
C VAL A 295 15.45 -18.85 -0.99
N PRO A 296 15.64 -18.43 -2.24
CA PRO A 296 15.89 -17.02 -2.53
C PRO A 296 14.69 -16.16 -2.11
N VAL A 297 14.96 -14.90 -1.76
CA VAL A 297 13.91 -13.92 -1.44
C VAL A 297 12.92 -13.81 -2.59
N TYR A 298 11.64 -13.97 -2.28
CA TYR A 298 10.56 -13.80 -3.23
C TYR A 298 10.31 -12.33 -3.47
N ARG A 299 10.37 -11.91 -4.72
CA ARG A 299 10.33 -10.50 -5.10
C ARG A 299 8.94 -10.03 -5.49
N SER A 300 8.61 -8.80 -5.10
CA SER A 300 7.43 -8.07 -5.59
C SER A 300 6.11 -8.82 -5.33
N ILE A 301 5.95 -9.39 -4.13
CA ILE A 301 4.74 -10.11 -3.75
C ILE A 301 3.65 -9.11 -3.35
N PRO A 302 2.48 -9.11 -4.01
CA PRO A 302 1.44 -8.12 -3.78
C PRO A 302 0.82 -8.25 -2.39
N LEU A 303 0.63 -7.10 -1.74
CA LEU A 303 -0.07 -6.96 -0.46
C LEU A 303 -1.59 -6.86 -0.69
N PRO A 304 -2.42 -7.35 0.24
CA PRO A 304 -3.87 -7.22 0.14
C PRO A 304 -4.30 -5.76 0.36
N VAL A 305 -5.18 -5.26 -0.51
CA VAL A 305 -5.84 -3.95 -0.33
C VAL A 305 -7.17 -4.17 0.38
N HIS A 306 -7.28 -3.69 1.61
CA HIS A 306 -8.53 -3.74 2.37
C HIS A 306 -9.49 -2.65 1.88
N MET A 307 -10.80 -2.92 1.86
CA MET A 307 -11.83 -1.97 1.37
C MET A 307 -11.57 -1.45 -0.06
N SER A 308 -11.12 -2.35 -0.96
CA SER A 308 -10.62 -2.04 -2.30
C SER A 308 -11.67 -1.44 -3.26
N GLY A 309 -11.24 -0.51 -4.12
CA GLY A 309 -11.96 0.07 -5.25
C GLY A 309 -11.04 0.97 -6.09
N HIS A 310 -11.56 1.65 -7.11
CA HIS A 310 -10.73 2.54 -7.95
C HIS A 310 -10.27 3.76 -7.14
N GLU A 311 -8.95 3.91 -6.98
CA GLU A 311 -8.32 4.93 -6.12
C GLU A 311 -8.87 4.96 -4.67
N SER A 312 -9.32 3.80 -4.15
CA SER A 312 -9.87 3.68 -2.81
C SER A 312 -9.39 2.43 -2.09
N GLY A 313 -9.17 2.55 -0.78
CA GLY A 313 -8.83 1.43 0.08
C GLY A 313 -8.21 1.88 1.40
N LEU A 314 -7.97 0.90 2.28
CA LEU A 314 -7.17 1.04 3.49
C LEU A 314 -5.82 0.35 3.24
N LEU A 315 -4.76 1.14 3.08
CA LEU A 315 -3.42 0.67 2.73
C LEU A 315 -2.42 1.05 3.82
N SER A 316 -1.62 0.09 4.24
CA SER A 316 -0.46 0.31 5.12
C SER A 316 0.64 -0.66 4.73
N TYR A 317 1.87 -0.16 4.59
CA TYR A 317 3.02 -1.03 4.41
C TYR A 317 3.39 -1.69 5.75
N PRO A 318 3.62 -3.01 5.78
CA PRO A 318 4.25 -3.64 6.93
C PRO A 318 5.71 -3.17 7.06
N LEU A 319 6.24 -3.18 8.27
CA LEU A 319 7.65 -2.89 8.51
C LEU A 319 8.52 -4.07 8.08
N GLU A 320 9.78 -3.80 7.77
CA GLU A 320 10.79 -4.86 7.61
C GLU A 320 10.86 -5.73 8.87
N GLY A 321 10.95 -7.03 8.68
CA GLY A 321 10.86 -8.02 9.76
C GLY A 321 9.44 -8.49 10.09
N THR A 322 8.39 -7.86 9.56
CA THR A 322 7.00 -8.28 9.86
C THR A 322 6.71 -9.67 9.29
N LEU A 323 5.98 -10.49 10.06
CA LEU A 323 5.54 -11.83 9.65
C LEU A 323 4.34 -11.74 8.72
N VAL A 324 4.41 -12.42 7.57
CA VAL A 324 3.36 -12.48 6.56
C VAL A 324 3.03 -13.91 6.16
N GLU A 325 1.77 -14.16 5.80
CA GLU A 325 1.33 -15.42 5.19
C GLU A 325 1.34 -15.27 3.66
N ILE A 326 2.17 -16.07 3.01
CA ILE A 326 2.26 -16.19 1.56
C ILE A 326 1.38 -17.37 1.11
N ALA A 327 0.50 -17.11 0.16
CA ALA A 327 -0.28 -18.12 -0.54
C ALA A 327 0.00 -18.07 -2.04
N PHE A 328 -0.35 -19.16 -2.74
CA PHE A 328 -0.17 -19.28 -4.19
C PHE A 328 -1.54 -19.43 -4.85
N ALA A 329 -2.01 -18.40 -5.55
CA ALA A 329 -3.33 -18.42 -6.15
C ALA A 329 -3.44 -19.59 -7.15
N TYR A 330 -4.48 -20.43 -7.02
CA TYR A 330 -4.65 -21.66 -7.80
C TYR A 330 -3.50 -22.69 -7.65
N GLY A 331 -2.68 -22.59 -6.58
CA GLY A 331 -1.48 -23.40 -6.42
C GLY A 331 -0.36 -23.06 -7.40
N ARG A 332 -0.49 -21.94 -8.14
CA ARG A 332 0.46 -21.49 -9.15
C ARG A 332 1.58 -20.68 -8.53
N ASN A 333 2.79 -21.07 -8.88
CA ASN A 333 4.02 -20.47 -8.38
C ASN A 333 4.33 -19.10 -9.01
N ASP A 334 3.81 -18.80 -10.20
CA ASP A 334 3.84 -17.47 -10.82
C ASP A 334 2.84 -16.48 -10.20
N ARG A 335 2.03 -16.92 -9.21
CA ARG A 335 1.00 -16.10 -8.56
C ARG A 335 1.06 -16.13 -7.03
N PRO A 336 2.22 -15.80 -6.44
CA PRO A 336 2.30 -15.61 -4.99
C PRO A 336 1.53 -14.35 -4.58
N ILE A 337 0.82 -14.41 -3.45
CA ILE A 337 0.08 -13.30 -2.85
C ILE A 337 0.27 -13.29 -1.34
N ILE A 338 0.27 -12.11 -0.72
CA ILE A 338 0.15 -12.00 0.73
C ILE A 338 -1.32 -12.09 1.11
N ARG A 339 -1.65 -13.00 2.02
CA ARG A 339 -3.03 -13.21 2.49
C ARG A 339 -3.28 -12.61 3.87
N GLY A 340 -2.25 -12.56 4.71
CA GLY A 340 -2.33 -12.01 6.05
C GLY A 340 -1.00 -11.41 6.51
N VAL A 341 -1.09 -10.39 7.36
CA VAL A 341 0.03 -9.74 8.04
C VAL A 341 -0.19 -9.91 9.53
N TYR A 342 0.80 -10.41 10.25
CA TYR A 342 0.64 -10.81 11.65
C TYR A 342 1.55 -10.00 12.57
N GLY A 343 0.94 -9.44 13.62
CA GLY A 343 1.64 -8.82 14.73
C GLY A 343 2.35 -9.84 15.59
N ARG A 344 3.64 -10.04 15.36
CA ARG A 344 4.47 -10.98 16.12
C ARG A 344 5.86 -10.40 16.28
N GLU A 345 6.46 -10.58 17.46
CA GLU A 345 7.83 -10.11 17.79
C GLU A 345 8.01 -8.58 17.82
N TYR A 346 6.91 -7.83 17.90
CA TYR A 346 6.90 -6.40 18.20
C TYR A 346 5.70 -6.03 19.08
N ALA A 347 5.78 -4.86 19.71
CA ALA A 347 4.74 -4.37 20.60
C ALA A 347 3.47 -4.00 19.82
N LEU A 348 2.32 -4.49 20.29
CA LEU A 348 1.01 -4.07 19.81
C LEU A 348 0.51 -2.86 20.62
N PRO A 349 -0.33 -2.00 20.03
CA PRO A 349 -1.00 -0.96 20.80
C PRO A 349 -1.92 -1.58 21.86
N SER A 350 -2.15 -0.85 22.95
CA SER A 350 -3.19 -1.23 23.91
C SER A 350 -4.56 -1.26 23.21
N ILE A 351 -5.35 -2.29 23.45
CA ILE A 351 -6.71 -2.41 22.91
C ILE A 351 -7.52 -3.35 23.79
N GLU A 352 -8.72 -2.92 24.19
CA GLU A 352 -9.62 -3.72 25.02
C GLU A 352 -10.71 -4.41 24.16
N PRO A 353 -11.31 -5.51 24.64
CA PRO A 353 -12.41 -6.17 23.94
C PRO A 353 -13.58 -5.22 23.64
N GLY A 354 -14.00 -5.15 22.38
CA GLY A 354 -15.09 -4.28 21.91
C GLY A 354 -14.63 -2.93 21.35
N GLU A 355 -13.37 -2.57 21.51
CA GLU A 355 -12.80 -1.36 20.91
C GLU A 355 -12.47 -1.53 19.42
N GLN A 356 -12.44 -0.42 18.69
CA GLN A 356 -11.88 -0.33 17.34
C GLN A 356 -10.77 0.70 17.33
N LEU A 357 -9.61 0.35 16.75
CA LEU A 357 -8.43 1.19 16.75
C LEU A 357 -7.76 1.21 15.38
N HIS A 358 -7.57 2.41 14.84
CA HIS A 358 -6.64 2.68 13.76
C HIS A 358 -5.51 3.55 14.31
N GLN A 359 -4.28 3.03 14.31
CA GLN A 359 -3.15 3.69 14.99
C GLN A 359 -1.86 3.57 14.17
N GLN A 360 -1.17 4.70 13.97
CA GLN A 360 0.20 4.72 13.45
C GLN A 360 1.23 4.65 14.58
N ARG A 361 0.98 5.39 15.67
CA ARG A 361 1.71 5.41 16.95
C ARG A 361 0.78 5.95 18.03
N GLU A 362 1.16 5.84 19.30
CA GLU A 362 0.26 6.18 20.42
C GLU A 362 -0.33 7.59 20.32
N GLU A 363 0.46 8.57 19.87
CA GLU A 363 0.05 9.97 19.73
C GLU A 363 -0.76 10.25 18.44
N VAL A 364 -0.91 9.27 17.55
CA VAL A 364 -1.58 9.41 16.25
C VAL A 364 -2.55 8.23 16.03
N SER A 365 -3.81 8.46 16.39
CA SER A 365 -4.83 7.41 16.42
C SER A 365 -6.25 7.92 16.17
N ASN A 366 -7.10 6.98 15.73
CA ASN A 366 -8.56 7.09 15.75
C ASN A 366 -9.10 5.87 16.50
N ARG A 367 -9.70 6.10 17.67
CA ARG A 367 -10.18 5.05 18.57
C ARG A 367 -11.68 5.21 18.81
N ILE A 368 -12.39 4.09 18.79
CA ILE A 368 -13.76 3.95 19.26
C ILE A 368 -13.73 2.99 20.44
N ASP A 369 -14.13 3.45 21.63
CA ASP A 369 -14.18 2.59 22.81
C ASP A 369 -15.45 1.71 22.85
N ALA A 370 -15.52 0.79 23.80
CA ALA A 370 -16.68 -0.11 23.93
C ALA A 370 -18.00 0.61 24.26
N ALA A 371 -17.96 1.84 24.79
CA ALA A 371 -19.13 2.66 25.06
C ALA A 371 -19.57 3.50 23.82
N GLY A 372 -18.77 3.48 22.75
CA GLY A 372 -19.00 4.23 21.53
C GLY A 372 -18.40 5.64 21.55
N ASN A 373 -17.58 5.99 22.54
CA ASN A 373 -16.86 7.27 22.52
C ASN A 373 -15.80 7.21 21.42
N THR A 374 -15.69 8.29 20.65
CA THR A 374 -14.70 8.41 19.58
C THR A 374 -13.64 9.44 19.93
N THR A 375 -12.36 9.06 19.83
CA THR A 375 -11.23 9.95 20.05
C THR A 375 -10.34 9.96 18.81
N GLN A 376 -10.09 11.15 18.27
CA GLN A 376 -9.11 11.38 17.20
C GLN A 376 -7.96 12.22 17.75
N GLN A 377 -6.73 11.77 17.54
CA GLN A 377 -5.54 12.43 18.07
C GLN A 377 -4.42 12.49 17.02
N THR A 378 -3.67 13.59 17.04
CA THR A 378 -2.42 13.75 16.30
C THR A 378 -1.47 14.67 17.08
N ASP A 379 -0.17 14.41 17.00
CA ASP A 379 0.88 15.28 17.51
C ASP A 379 1.40 16.29 16.45
N GLN A 380 0.75 16.32 15.28
CA GLN A 380 1.09 17.17 14.15
C GLN A 380 -0.12 18.01 13.73
N THR A 381 -0.23 18.39 12.45
CA THR A 381 -1.31 19.22 11.93
C THR A 381 -2.53 18.38 11.53
N GLN A 382 -3.72 18.77 11.97
CA GLN A 382 -5.00 18.24 11.47
C GLN A 382 -5.64 19.25 10.52
N SER A 383 -6.05 18.81 9.34
CA SER A 383 -6.76 19.66 8.35
C SER A 383 -8.07 19.00 7.92
N GLN A 384 -9.12 19.81 7.75
CA GLN A 384 -10.43 19.38 7.27
C GLN A 384 -10.84 20.27 6.11
N LYS A 385 -11.23 19.66 4.98
CA LYS A 385 -11.73 20.36 3.80
C LYS A 385 -13.04 19.71 3.38
N ALA A 386 -14.08 20.50 3.22
CA ALA A 386 -15.40 20.03 2.84
C ALA A 386 -16.09 21.08 1.96
N PHE A 387 -17.00 20.62 1.11
CA PHE A 387 -17.94 21.51 0.42
C PHE A 387 -18.98 22.06 1.41
N GLU A 388 -19.51 21.19 2.27
CA GLU A 388 -20.44 21.53 3.35
C GLU A 388 -20.05 20.76 4.60
N LYS A 389 -20.12 21.41 5.77
CA LYS A 389 -19.92 20.79 7.08
C LYS A 389 -21.05 21.21 8.01
N LEU A 390 -21.76 20.24 8.57
CA LEU A 390 -22.83 20.44 9.54
C LEU A 390 -22.44 19.82 10.88
N ASP A 391 -22.27 20.66 11.90
CA ASP A 391 -21.97 20.22 13.26
C ASP A 391 -23.21 20.41 14.14
N GLN A 392 -23.78 19.31 14.65
CA GLN A 392 -24.91 19.33 15.58
C GLN A 392 -24.52 18.64 16.89
N VAL A 393 -24.53 19.39 17.99
CA VAL A 393 -24.13 18.91 19.32
C VAL A 393 -24.97 19.58 20.41
N GLU A 394 -25.25 18.87 21.50
CA GLU A 394 -25.96 19.46 22.66
C GLU A 394 -25.05 20.42 23.43
N ARG A 395 -23.77 20.08 23.57
CA ARG A 395 -22.78 20.84 24.34
C ARG A 395 -21.45 20.87 23.60
N TYR A 396 -20.96 22.08 23.32
CA TYR A 396 -19.66 22.32 22.73
C TYR A 396 -18.79 23.13 23.69
N ARG A 397 -17.57 22.65 23.94
CA ARG A 397 -16.54 23.38 24.69
C ARG A 397 -15.23 23.31 23.92
N GLY A 398 -14.67 24.47 23.60
CA GLY A 398 -13.34 24.59 23.02
C GLY A 398 -12.41 25.34 23.97
N ASP A 399 -11.16 24.89 24.06
CA ASP A 399 -10.06 25.58 24.74
C ASP A 399 -8.96 25.79 23.69
N PHE A 400 -8.57 27.04 23.47
CA PHE A 400 -7.71 27.42 22.35
C PHE A 400 -6.63 28.39 22.82
N GLY A 401 -5.40 28.19 22.36
CA GLY A 401 -4.33 29.17 22.55
C GLY A 401 -4.52 30.43 21.70
N GLN A 402 -4.95 30.26 20.45
CA GLN A 402 -5.31 31.35 19.52
C GLN A 402 -6.48 30.89 18.66
N HIS A 403 -7.36 31.83 18.29
CA HIS A 403 -8.48 31.59 17.39
C HIS A 403 -8.58 32.73 16.37
N HIS A 404 -8.60 32.38 15.08
CA HIS A 404 -8.75 33.30 13.97
C HIS A 404 -9.75 32.72 12.97
N ILE A 405 -10.78 33.49 12.64
CA ILE A 405 -11.79 33.12 11.65
C ILE A 405 -11.73 34.15 10.53
N LEU A 406 -11.58 33.67 9.30
CA LEU A 406 -11.76 34.45 8.08
C LEU A 406 -13.03 33.94 7.38
N VAL A 407 -13.96 34.83 7.09
CA VAL A 407 -15.21 34.52 6.37
C VAL A 407 -15.27 35.41 5.15
N ASP A 408 -15.29 34.80 3.96
CA ASP A 408 -15.27 35.55 2.69
C ASP A 408 -16.65 36.15 2.34
N GLU A 409 -17.73 35.54 2.83
CA GLU A 409 -19.10 36.00 2.62
C GLU A 409 -19.76 36.44 3.94
N HIS A 410 -20.79 35.73 4.39
CA HIS A 410 -21.61 36.11 5.53
C HIS A 410 -21.31 35.24 6.75
N SER A 411 -21.15 35.88 7.90
CA SER A 411 -21.10 35.23 9.22
C SER A 411 -22.33 35.65 10.03
N ILE A 412 -23.26 34.72 10.21
CA ILE A 412 -24.50 34.96 10.99
C ILE A 412 -24.40 34.16 12.29
N GLU A 413 -24.65 34.83 13.42
CA GLU A 413 -24.69 34.19 14.73
C GLU A 413 -26.02 34.49 15.41
N GLU A 414 -26.87 33.46 15.49
CA GLU A 414 -28.17 33.55 16.15
C GLU A 414 -28.12 32.85 17.51
N VAL A 415 -28.14 33.65 18.58
CA VAL A 415 -28.09 33.15 19.95
C VAL A 415 -29.44 33.38 20.62
N ILE A 416 -30.22 32.31 20.79
CA ILE A 416 -31.54 32.36 21.46
C ILE A 416 -31.39 32.70 22.95
N GLY A 417 -30.31 32.22 23.58
CA GLY A 417 -29.99 32.48 24.98
C GLY A 417 -29.23 33.79 25.17
N LYS A 418 -28.07 33.71 25.82
CA LYS A 418 -27.18 34.86 26.08
C LYS A 418 -25.89 34.70 25.30
N LYS A 419 -25.48 35.74 24.58
CA LYS A 419 -24.11 35.90 24.08
C LYS A 419 -23.31 36.74 25.07
N LEU A 420 -22.16 36.24 25.52
CA LEU A 420 -21.21 36.95 26.39
C LEU A 420 -19.86 37.01 25.68
N ILE A 421 -19.30 38.21 25.56
CA ILE A 421 -17.95 38.43 25.02
C ILE A 421 -17.16 39.12 26.13
N GLU A 422 -16.12 38.45 26.63
CA GLU A 422 -15.20 38.98 27.63
C GLU A 422 -13.78 38.92 27.07
N ALA A 423 -13.08 40.05 27.09
CA ALA A 423 -11.69 40.15 26.69
C ALA A 423 -10.92 40.97 27.72
N LEU A 424 -9.82 40.41 28.24
CA LEU A 424 -8.95 41.11 29.19
C LEU A 424 -8.19 42.28 28.51
N GLY A 425 -7.86 42.12 27.22
CA GLY A 425 -7.16 43.12 26.43
C GLY A 425 -8.11 44.19 25.89
N ALA A 426 -8.59 44.00 24.65
CA ALA A 426 -9.47 44.94 23.98
C ALA A 426 -10.53 44.21 23.16
N ILE A 427 -11.65 44.89 22.91
CA ILE A 427 -12.67 44.51 21.95
C ILE A 427 -12.75 45.63 20.91
N ASN A 428 -12.48 45.31 19.64
CA ASN A 428 -12.61 46.24 18.53
C ASN A 428 -13.76 45.78 17.62
N LEU A 429 -14.75 46.65 17.42
CA LEU A 429 -15.86 46.44 16.49
C LEU A 429 -15.73 47.48 15.37
N ILE A 430 -15.45 47.02 14.15
CA ILE A 430 -15.18 47.88 13.00
C ILE A 430 -15.99 47.36 11.82
N ALA A 431 -16.66 48.25 11.09
CA ALA A 431 -17.32 47.95 9.82
C ALA A 431 -16.89 48.98 8.76
N GLY A 432 -16.85 48.56 7.50
CA GLY A 432 -16.57 49.46 6.38
C GLY A 432 -17.76 50.36 6.00
N ASP A 433 -18.97 49.96 6.40
CA ASP A 433 -20.21 50.69 6.20
C ASP A 433 -20.90 50.87 7.57
N ASP A 434 -22.07 50.29 7.79
CA ASP A 434 -22.84 50.50 9.02
C ASP A 434 -22.50 49.50 10.15
N ILE A 435 -22.46 50.02 11.39
CA ILE A 435 -22.63 49.24 12.62
C ILE A 435 -23.99 49.61 13.22
N VAL A 436 -24.88 48.63 13.36
CA VAL A 436 -26.19 48.80 14.01
C VAL A 436 -26.21 48.06 15.33
N LEU A 437 -26.35 48.81 16.43
CA LEU A 437 -26.52 48.27 17.78
C LEU A 437 -27.93 48.58 18.27
N GLY A 438 -28.63 47.57 18.76
CA GLY A 438 -29.99 47.71 19.27
C GLY A 438 -30.24 46.78 20.45
N SER A 439 -31.12 47.21 21.35
CA SER A 439 -31.63 46.41 22.47
C SER A 439 -33.11 46.70 22.62
N LEU A 440 -33.92 45.67 22.87
CA LEU A 440 -35.33 45.83 23.23
C LEU A 440 -35.49 46.40 24.65
N GLY A 441 -34.55 46.04 25.54
CA GLY A 441 -34.48 46.56 26.90
C GLY A 441 -33.53 47.75 26.97
N ASN A 442 -32.66 47.72 27.97
CA ASN A 442 -31.68 48.79 28.17
C ASN A 442 -30.40 48.52 27.36
N MET A 443 -29.78 49.59 26.88
CA MET A 443 -28.40 49.60 26.43
C MET A 443 -27.58 50.40 27.45
N GLN A 444 -26.48 49.80 27.93
CA GLN A 444 -25.61 50.40 28.93
C GLN A 444 -24.18 50.44 28.40
N THR A 445 -23.57 51.62 28.41
CA THR A 445 -22.16 51.83 28.09
C THR A 445 -21.49 52.47 29.29
N ALA A 446 -20.50 51.79 29.86
CA ALA A 446 -19.75 52.25 31.01
C ALA A 446 -18.26 52.14 30.72
N THR A 447 -17.51 53.19 31.02
CA THR A 447 -16.06 53.23 30.92
C THR A 447 -15.49 53.89 32.17
N ALA A 448 -14.36 53.38 32.66
CA ALA A 448 -13.62 54.03 33.73
C ALA A 448 -12.73 55.17 33.21
N GLY A 449 -12.34 55.10 31.93
CA GLY A 449 -11.58 56.13 31.24
C GLY A 449 -12.51 57.08 30.48
N GLU A 450 -12.09 57.46 29.28
CA GLU A 450 -12.84 58.38 28.44
C GLU A 450 -13.83 57.64 27.53
N LEU A 451 -15.02 58.22 27.35
CA LEU A 451 -15.94 57.88 26.27
C LEU A 451 -15.81 58.97 25.21
N VAL A 452 -15.27 58.61 24.04
CA VAL A 452 -15.05 59.54 22.93
C VAL A 452 -15.99 59.18 21.79
N GLU A 453 -16.86 60.11 21.41
CA GLU A 453 -17.74 60.00 20.24
C GLU A 453 -17.32 61.05 19.20
N THR A 454 -16.79 60.60 18.06
CA THR A 454 -16.45 61.49 16.93
C THR A 454 -17.44 61.28 15.80
N ILE A 455 -18.24 62.30 15.49
CA ILE A 455 -19.34 62.20 14.52
C ILE A 455 -19.13 63.26 13.44
N GLY A 456 -18.90 62.84 12.20
CA GLY A 456 -18.58 63.74 11.09
C GLY A 456 -19.77 64.55 10.55
N LYS A 457 -21.01 64.13 10.86
CA LYS A 457 -22.24 64.82 10.44
C LYS A 457 -23.10 65.19 11.64
N VAL A 458 -24.15 64.42 11.92
CA VAL A 458 -25.18 64.77 12.91
C VAL A 458 -25.18 63.75 14.04
N ARG A 459 -25.10 64.25 15.27
CA ARG A 459 -25.52 63.50 16.46
C ARG A 459 -26.99 63.81 16.73
N ARG A 460 -27.87 62.81 16.61
CA ARG A 460 -29.30 62.95 16.94
C ARG A 460 -29.62 62.16 18.18
N SER A 461 -29.87 62.86 19.30
CA SER A 461 -30.34 62.26 20.55
C SER A 461 -31.78 62.71 20.79
N ILE A 462 -32.70 61.75 20.90
CA ILE A 462 -34.13 62.00 21.08
C ILE A 462 -34.59 61.18 22.29
N ALA A 463 -34.98 61.87 23.34
CA ALA A 463 -35.65 61.27 24.49
C ALA A 463 -37.13 61.66 24.45
N ALA A 464 -38.02 60.70 24.75
CA ALA A 464 -39.45 60.97 24.85
C ALA A 464 -39.83 61.66 26.18
N ASP A 465 -39.06 61.38 27.24
CA ASP A 465 -39.28 61.94 28.59
C ASP A 465 -38.28 63.07 28.87
N ASN A 466 -37.01 62.72 29.15
CA ASN A 466 -35.96 63.69 29.41
C ASN A 466 -34.59 63.28 28.88
N GLN A 467 -33.76 64.28 28.55
CA GLN A 467 -32.33 64.10 28.30
C GLN A 467 -31.56 64.48 29.57
N TRP A 468 -30.84 63.54 30.17
CA TRP A 468 -30.02 63.80 31.36
C TRP A 468 -28.53 63.88 30.99
N LEU A 469 -27.95 65.07 31.09
CA LEU A 469 -26.52 65.32 30.87
C LEU A 469 -25.94 65.93 32.14
N GLN A 470 -25.00 65.23 32.78
CA GLN A 470 -24.45 65.64 34.06
C GLN A 470 -22.95 65.41 34.12
N SER A 471 -22.22 66.45 34.51
CA SER A 471 -20.79 66.41 34.82
C SER A 471 -20.46 67.50 35.84
N PRO A 472 -19.34 67.38 36.58
CA PRO A 472 -18.87 68.46 37.45
C PRO A 472 -18.59 69.75 36.68
N LYS A 473 -18.11 69.62 35.44
CA LYS A 473 -17.84 70.70 34.50
C LYS A 473 -18.41 70.35 33.12
N THR A 474 -19.12 71.29 32.51
CA THR A 474 -19.83 71.07 31.24
C THR A 474 -19.33 72.04 30.18
N TRP A 475 -19.15 71.52 28.96
CA TRP A 475 -18.95 72.30 27.74
C TRP A 475 -20.12 72.07 26.79
N VAL A 476 -20.79 73.15 26.38
CA VAL A 476 -21.85 73.09 25.36
C VAL A 476 -21.55 74.16 24.32
N GLY A 477 -21.04 73.78 23.16
CA GLY A 477 -20.73 74.75 22.10
C GLY A 477 -19.70 74.23 21.09
N SER A 478 -19.00 75.17 20.45
CA SER A 478 -17.96 74.86 19.46
C SER A 478 -16.62 74.57 20.13
N LYS A 479 -15.53 74.46 19.37
CA LYS A 479 -14.17 74.34 19.94
C LYS A 479 -13.73 75.63 20.64
N GLN A 480 -14.26 76.78 20.23
CA GLN A 480 -13.83 78.10 20.72
C GLN A 480 -14.84 78.72 21.69
N GLU A 481 -16.13 78.42 21.52
CA GLU A 481 -17.23 79.07 22.24
C GLU A 481 -18.01 78.07 23.06
N ASN A 482 -18.14 78.32 24.37
CA ASN A 482 -19.02 77.58 25.27
C ASN A 482 -20.22 78.46 25.61
N VAL A 483 -21.42 77.99 25.33
CA VAL A 483 -22.68 78.70 25.61
C VAL A 483 -22.81 79.05 27.10
N LEU A 484 -22.23 78.24 28.00
CA LEU A 484 -22.24 78.54 29.43
C LEU A 484 -21.32 79.71 29.80
N ILE A 485 -20.20 79.90 29.08
CA ILE A 485 -19.35 81.08 29.23
C ILE A 485 -20.10 82.31 28.72
N LEU A 486 -20.71 82.23 27.53
CA LEU A 486 -21.53 83.31 26.99
C LEU A 486 -22.68 83.70 27.92
N LEU A 487 -23.33 82.72 28.56
CA LEU A 487 -24.38 82.97 29.55
C LEU A 487 -23.83 83.65 30.81
N SER A 488 -22.64 83.24 31.26
CA SER A 488 -21.94 83.87 32.38
C SER A 488 -21.54 85.32 32.09
N GLU A 489 -21.01 85.59 30.90
CA GLU A 489 -20.69 86.93 30.43
C GLU A 489 -21.95 87.79 30.26
N LEU A 490 -23.04 87.22 29.73
CA LEU A 490 -24.33 87.92 29.67
C LEU A 490 -24.83 88.31 31.06
N MET A 491 -24.70 87.45 32.07
CA MET A 491 -25.07 87.79 33.45
C MET A 491 -24.21 88.94 34.01
N GLN A 492 -22.92 88.96 33.67
CA GLN A 492 -22.01 90.06 34.01
C GLN A 492 -22.42 91.37 33.32
N VAL A 493 -22.73 91.33 32.01
CA VAL A 493 -23.24 92.49 31.27
C VAL A 493 -24.55 93.01 31.86
N VAL A 494 -25.46 92.12 32.28
CA VAL A 494 -26.72 92.51 32.95
C VAL A 494 -26.46 93.23 34.27
N LYS A 495 -25.47 92.76 35.06
CA LYS A 495 -25.05 93.44 36.29
C LYS A 495 -24.52 94.83 35.99
N GLU A 496 -23.60 94.96 35.05
CA GLU A 496 -22.99 96.23 34.67
C GLU A 496 -24.02 97.22 34.11
N LEU A 497 -24.99 96.71 33.34
CA LEU A 497 -26.12 97.50 32.86
C LEU A 497 -26.98 98.00 34.02
N ALA A 498 -27.27 97.16 35.01
CA ALA A 498 -28.02 97.55 36.20
C ALA A 498 -27.27 98.61 37.02
N ASP A 499 -25.96 98.44 37.22
CA ASP A 499 -25.12 99.40 37.94
C ASP A 499 -25.07 100.76 37.20
N THR A 500 -24.98 100.72 35.87
CA THR A 500 -25.03 101.93 35.03
C THR A 500 -26.40 102.60 35.12
N LEU A 501 -27.49 101.85 35.02
CA LEU A 501 -28.85 102.37 35.09
C LEU A 501 -29.17 102.97 36.47
N ALA A 502 -28.72 102.33 37.55
CA ALA A 502 -28.90 102.78 38.92
C ALA A 502 -28.19 104.12 39.19
N THR A 503 -27.18 104.46 38.39
CA THR A 503 -26.38 105.68 38.55
C THR A 503 -26.60 106.72 37.46
N HIS A 504 -27.43 106.43 36.45
CA HIS A 504 -27.64 107.35 35.33
C HIS A 504 -28.32 108.66 35.75
N THR A 505 -28.04 109.75 35.02
CA THR A 505 -28.65 111.06 35.21
C THR A 505 -28.94 111.71 33.85
N HIS A 506 -29.83 112.71 33.80
CA HIS A 506 -30.16 113.44 32.57
C HIS A 506 -29.46 114.81 32.52
N SER A 507 -28.82 115.15 31.40
CA SER A 507 -28.27 116.47 31.15
C SER A 507 -29.25 117.35 30.34
N GLY A 508 -29.32 118.65 30.64
CA GLY A 508 -30.10 119.63 29.85
C GLY A 508 -31.54 119.92 30.32
N VAL A 509 -31.86 119.75 31.60
CA VAL A 509 -33.21 120.02 32.13
C VAL A 509 -33.42 121.54 32.33
N VAL A 510 -34.47 122.11 31.71
CA VAL A 510 -34.86 123.53 31.85
C VAL A 510 -35.56 123.76 33.20
N ALA A 511 -35.42 124.93 33.81
CA ALA A 511 -35.94 125.24 35.15
C ALA A 511 -37.45 124.92 35.29
N GLY A 512 -37.77 123.90 36.11
CA GLY A 512 -39.10 123.34 36.37
C GLY A 512 -39.02 122.27 37.48
N PRO A 513 -40.13 121.57 37.84
CA PRO A 513 -40.19 120.70 39.03
C PRO A 513 -39.40 119.37 38.93
N ALA A 514 -38.72 119.10 37.81
CA ALA A 514 -37.91 117.89 37.63
C ALA A 514 -36.45 118.10 38.10
N THR A 515 -35.82 117.05 38.65
CA THR A 515 -34.42 117.09 39.16
C THR A 515 -33.50 116.14 38.39
N THR A 516 -32.22 116.50 38.19
CA THR A 516 -31.21 115.69 37.47
C THR A 516 -30.52 114.63 38.35
N LYS A 517 -31.19 114.13 39.39
CA LYS A 517 -30.60 113.17 40.35
C LYS A 517 -30.71 111.73 39.83
N ALA A 518 -29.94 110.82 40.43
CA ALA A 518 -30.06 109.38 40.17
C ALA A 518 -31.50 108.89 40.40
N PRO A 519 -31.91 107.76 39.77
CA PRO A 519 -33.28 107.25 39.88
C PRO A 519 -33.69 106.99 41.33
N VAL A 520 -34.94 107.27 41.68
CA VAL A 520 -35.47 106.95 43.03
C VAL A 520 -35.54 105.43 43.28
N GLN A 521 -35.48 104.62 42.22
CA GLN A 521 -35.41 103.15 42.27
C GLN A 521 -33.97 102.59 42.24
N ALA A 522 -32.91 103.42 42.34
CA ALA A 522 -31.51 103.00 42.19
C ALA A 522 -31.13 101.77 43.03
N SER A 523 -31.58 101.70 44.29
CA SER A 523 -31.32 100.56 45.18
C SER A 523 -31.90 99.25 44.62
N ALA A 524 -33.16 99.26 44.19
CA ALA A 524 -33.81 98.08 43.60
C ALA A 524 -33.09 97.62 42.32
N ILE A 525 -32.65 98.57 41.48
CA ILE A 525 -31.92 98.28 40.25
C ILE A 525 -30.58 97.61 40.57
N SER A 526 -29.80 98.13 41.52
CA SER A 526 -28.55 97.50 41.98
C SER A 526 -28.77 96.13 42.63
N GLY A 527 -29.92 95.94 43.29
CA GLY A 527 -30.37 94.66 43.83
C GLY A 527 -30.48 93.60 42.74
N HIS A 528 -31.11 93.92 41.60
CA HIS A 528 -31.19 93.01 40.45
C HIS A 528 -29.81 92.70 39.84
N GLY A 529 -28.88 93.66 39.83
CA GLY A 529 -27.49 93.41 39.44
C GLY A 529 -26.79 92.40 40.38
N SER A 530 -27.07 92.49 41.68
CA SER A 530 -26.57 91.55 42.68
C SER A 530 -27.16 90.14 42.51
N ASP A 531 -28.45 90.04 42.19
CA ASP A 531 -29.10 88.75 41.87
C ASP A 531 -28.43 88.09 40.65
N SER A 532 -28.16 88.86 39.58
CA SER A 532 -27.44 88.37 38.40
C SER A 532 -26.03 87.88 38.75
N SER A 533 -25.32 88.63 39.61
CA SER A 533 -24.00 88.24 40.14
C SER A 533 -24.05 86.90 40.91
N ASN A 534 -25.10 86.67 41.68
CA ASN A 534 -25.28 85.42 42.44
C ASN A 534 -25.59 84.23 41.52
N LEU A 535 -26.39 84.44 40.46
CA LEU A 535 -26.64 83.42 39.44
C LEU A 535 -25.35 83.05 38.69
N LYS A 536 -24.56 84.05 38.30
CA LYS A 536 -23.22 83.84 37.73
C LYS A 536 -22.34 83.00 38.65
N GLY A 537 -22.32 83.32 39.95
CA GLY A 537 -21.58 82.54 40.95
C GLY A 537 -22.02 81.08 41.08
N ARG A 538 -23.24 80.72 40.66
CA ARG A 538 -23.73 79.33 40.59
C ARG A 538 -23.40 78.65 39.26
N LEU A 539 -23.29 79.40 38.17
CA LEU A 539 -23.00 78.89 36.82
C LEU A 539 -21.50 78.63 36.61
N ASP A 540 -20.64 79.54 37.08
CA ASP A 540 -19.19 79.44 36.87
C ASP A 540 -18.58 78.14 37.42
N PRO A 541 -18.98 77.63 38.61
CA PRO A 541 -18.46 76.38 39.15
C PRO A 541 -18.74 75.14 38.29
N ILE A 542 -19.78 75.15 37.46
CA ILE A 542 -20.13 74.02 36.58
C ILE A 542 -19.70 74.24 35.11
N THR A 543 -19.12 75.39 34.78
CA THR A 543 -18.70 75.73 33.42
C THR A 543 -17.27 75.26 33.16
N GLN A 544 -17.06 74.50 32.09
CA GLN A 544 -15.73 74.18 31.57
C GLN A 544 -15.15 75.38 30.80
N THR A 545 -13.95 75.84 31.16
CA THR A 545 -13.37 77.10 30.67
C THR A 545 -12.21 76.92 29.68
N SER A 546 -11.72 75.69 29.49
CA SER A 546 -10.60 75.36 28.60
C SER A 546 -10.65 73.92 28.14
#